data_AF-A0A844Q7U2-F1
#
_entry.id   AF-A0A844Q7U2-F1
#
_cell.length_a   1.000
_cell.length_b   1.000
_cell.length_c   1.000
_cell.angle_alpha   90.00
_cell.angle_beta   90.00
_cell.angle_gamma   90.00
#
_symmetry.space_group_name_H-M   'P 1'
#
loop_
_entity.id
_entity.type
_entity.pdbx_description
1 polymer ?
#
loop_
_entity_poly.entity_id
_entity_poly.type
_entity_poly.pdbx_seq_one_letter_code
_entity_poly.pdbx_strand_id
1 'polypeptide(L)'
;MKRNGMSVVALAALLGLSACSNDDMPTNEAVDQLLEAEAEKRTVRLAEDEPTERSEQLLALYEQNERDEAWRQWTTHIAINRAHANARHANVSRETGASGSVASNATNEATSRDDERRTDRNERESEADRTKTAMDAWQQQLLDRLMQQVARPAADTDRLKEDEAAAREKEKEKQQAKQKEEKRERELAREKETLRKQYTDWTLYRDPAERGRTYRHPDVTASLTEQSVYATIGMEEGRPGVHLFLNVQYAPEQWMAIDSMQLRINDRTYVWKPDYVEREAPADERRARVIGWQVGETEREALRTLQDGDDVTLRINGLHHYEDRTLSNDEVKVLRQTFELYEQTEQWSTASKRPLYE
;
A
#
# COMPACT_ATOMS: atom_id res chain seq x y z
N MET A 1 -6.20 26.48 -7.76
CA MET A 1 -5.67 27.31 -8.86
C MET A 1 -5.08 26.39 -9.92
N LYS A 2 -5.69 26.31 -11.11
CA LYS A 2 -5.20 25.47 -12.22
C LYS A 2 -4.12 26.25 -12.99
N ARG A 3 -2.91 25.70 -13.14
CA ARG A 3 -1.90 26.19 -14.06
C ARG A 3 -1.76 25.18 -15.20
N ASN A 4 -2.08 25.63 -16.41
CA ASN A 4 -1.89 24.87 -17.64
C ASN A 4 -0.40 24.89 -18.00
N GLY A 5 0.19 23.71 -18.23
CA GLY A 5 1.52 23.60 -18.82
C GLY A 5 1.48 24.04 -20.28
N MET A 6 2.20 25.10 -20.63
CA MET A 6 2.46 25.44 -22.03
C MET A 6 3.40 24.38 -22.63
N SER A 7 2.97 23.80 -23.76
CA SER A 7 3.82 22.98 -24.62
C SER A 7 5.00 23.80 -25.14
N VAL A 8 6.18 23.18 -25.26
CA VAL A 8 7.42 23.76 -25.83
C VAL A 8 7.18 24.36 -27.22
N VAL A 9 6.20 23.82 -27.97
CA VAL A 9 5.78 24.35 -29.29
C VAL A 9 5.13 25.73 -29.17
N ALA A 10 4.42 26.02 -28.08
CA ALA A 10 3.80 27.32 -27.83
C ALA A 10 4.82 28.39 -27.42
N LEU A 11 5.94 27.99 -26.81
CA LEU A 11 7.04 28.88 -26.46
C LEU A 11 7.84 29.30 -27.72
N ALA A 12 8.04 28.38 -28.66
CA ALA A 12 8.68 28.67 -29.94
C ALA A 12 7.85 29.61 -30.83
N ALA A 13 6.52 29.51 -30.78
CA ALA A 13 5.61 30.41 -31.51
C ALA A 13 5.56 31.84 -30.92
N LEU A 14 5.77 31.99 -29.60
CA LEU A 14 5.81 33.29 -28.92
C LEU A 14 7.13 34.06 -29.15
N LEU A 15 8.20 33.36 -29.54
CA LEU A 15 9.52 33.96 -29.82
C LEU A 15 9.71 34.43 -31.27
N GLY A 16 8.67 34.36 -32.12
CA GLY A 16 8.69 35.00 -33.43
C GLY A 16 9.76 34.47 -34.40
N LEU A 17 10.17 33.20 -34.28
CA LEU A 17 11.09 32.57 -35.22
C LEU A 17 10.35 32.11 -36.49
N SER A 18 9.93 33.08 -37.29
CA SER A 18 9.52 32.89 -38.67
C SER A 18 10.68 33.29 -39.58
N ALA A 19 11.26 32.30 -40.25
CA ALA A 19 12.10 32.43 -41.45
C ALA A 19 13.18 33.53 -41.43
N CYS A 20 14.34 33.21 -40.84
CA CYS A 20 15.59 33.94 -41.11
C CYS A 20 16.56 33.05 -41.90
N SER A 21 17.29 33.71 -42.81
CA SER A 21 18.30 33.17 -43.73
C SER A 21 19.47 32.47 -43.02
N ASN A 22 20.16 31.63 -43.80
CA ASN A 22 21.25 30.71 -43.42
C ASN A 22 22.50 31.28 -42.70
N ASP A 23 22.52 32.53 -42.21
CA ASP A 23 23.73 33.13 -41.63
C ASP A 23 23.71 33.36 -40.10
N ASP A 24 22.60 33.07 -39.41
CA ASP A 24 22.54 33.19 -37.94
C ASP A 24 22.32 31.81 -37.29
N MET A 25 23.38 31.00 -37.27
CA MET A 25 23.45 29.86 -36.35
C MET A 25 23.64 30.39 -34.93
N PRO A 26 22.86 29.90 -33.93
CA PRO A 26 23.08 30.29 -32.54
C PRO A 26 24.51 29.94 -32.15
N THR A 27 25.22 30.90 -31.57
CA THR A 27 26.57 30.68 -31.03
C THR A 27 26.51 29.59 -29.95
N ASN A 28 27.59 28.83 -29.77
CA ASN A 28 27.66 27.79 -28.72
C ASN A 28 27.24 28.33 -27.35
N GLU A 29 27.47 29.61 -27.09
CA GLU A 29 27.06 30.33 -25.88
C GLU A 29 25.53 30.41 -25.69
N ALA A 30 24.74 30.54 -26.76
CA ALA A 30 23.27 30.53 -26.66
C ALA A 30 22.71 29.12 -26.41
N VAL A 31 23.40 28.08 -26.90
CA VAL A 31 23.07 26.68 -26.63
C VAL A 31 23.45 26.31 -25.20
N ASP A 32 24.61 26.77 -24.72
CA ASP A 32 25.07 26.56 -23.34
C ASP A 32 24.15 27.28 -22.34
N GLN A 33 23.72 28.51 -22.62
CA GLN A 33 22.76 29.24 -21.76
C GLN A 33 21.36 28.58 -21.71
N LEU A 34 20.92 27.95 -22.80
CA LEU A 34 19.68 27.18 -22.82
C LEU A 34 19.79 25.88 -22.02
N LEU A 35 20.92 25.18 -22.14
CA LEU A 35 21.21 23.97 -21.36
C LEU A 35 21.35 24.27 -19.86
N GLU A 36 21.97 25.38 -19.50
CA GLU A 36 22.15 25.81 -18.11
C GLU A 36 20.80 26.25 -17.48
N ALA A 37 19.96 26.97 -18.22
CA ALA A 37 18.61 27.34 -17.78
C ALA A 37 17.65 26.14 -17.67
N GLU A 38 17.86 25.08 -18.47
CA GLU A 38 17.10 23.84 -18.39
C GLU A 38 17.60 22.93 -17.26
N ALA A 39 18.91 22.94 -16.97
CA ALA A 39 19.50 22.28 -15.81
C ALA A 39 19.02 22.90 -14.49
N GLU A 40 18.97 24.23 -14.38
CA GLU A 40 18.45 24.93 -13.19
C GLU A 40 16.95 24.66 -12.94
N LYS A 41 16.15 24.52 -14.01
CA LYS A 41 14.72 24.15 -13.86
C LYS A 41 14.52 22.69 -13.44
N ARG A 42 15.47 21.80 -13.75
CA ARG A 42 15.43 20.39 -13.32
C ARG A 42 15.89 20.20 -11.88
N THR A 43 16.92 20.93 -11.43
CA THR A 43 17.38 20.89 -10.03
C THR A 43 16.34 21.42 -9.05
N VAL A 44 15.57 22.45 -9.44
CA VAL A 44 14.47 22.98 -8.60
C VAL A 44 13.27 22.02 -8.51
N ARG A 45 13.08 21.09 -9.46
CA ARG A 45 12.02 20.06 -9.41
C ARG A 45 12.39 18.80 -8.62
N LEU A 46 13.68 18.55 -8.40
CA LEU A 46 14.19 17.38 -7.68
C LEU A 46 14.53 17.67 -6.21
N ALA A 47 14.41 18.92 -5.76
CA ALA A 47 14.62 19.30 -4.37
C ALA A 47 13.45 18.94 -3.43
N GLU A 48 12.35 18.37 -3.94
CA GLU A 48 11.17 17.98 -3.15
C GLU A 48 11.10 16.47 -2.83
N ASP A 49 11.89 15.62 -3.49
CA ASP A 49 12.00 14.20 -3.17
C ASP A 49 13.49 13.84 -3.02
N GLU A 50 13.90 13.42 -1.82
CA GLU A 50 15.29 13.01 -1.56
C GLU A 50 15.72 11.94 -2.58
N PRO A 51 16.73 12.20 -3.42
CA PRO A 51 17.23 11.20 -4.34
C PRO A 51 17.92 10.10 -3.54
N THR A 52 17.35 8.91 -3.56
CA THR A 52 18.05 7.72 -3.08
C THR A 52 19.30 7.51 -3.91
N GLU A 53 20.43 7.20 -3.27
CA GLU A 53 21.75 6.93 -3.86
C GLU A 53 21.73 6.04 -5.13
N ARG A 54 20.69 5.21 -5.28
CA ARG A 54 20.43 4.34 -6.43
C ARG A 54 19.98 5.07 -7.71
N SER A 55 19.26 6.19 -7.62
CA SER A 55 18.79 6.95 -8.80
C SER A 55 19.92 7.76 -9.44
N GLU A 56 20.85 8.29 -8.64
CA GLU A 56 22.04 8.98 -9.14
C GLU A 56 22.99 8.02 -9.86
N GLN A 57 23.16 6.80 -9.33
CA GLN A 57 23.96 5.74 -9.97
C GLN A 57 23.38 5.28 -11.33
N LEU A 58 22.05 5.21 -11.45
CA LEU A 58 21.39 4.84 -12.71
C LEU A 58 21.49 5.94 -13.77
N LEU A 59 21.39 7.21 -13.37
CA LEU A 59 21.57 8.34 -14.27
C LEU A 59 23.01 8.39 -14.81
N ALA A 60 24.01 8.20 -13.94
CA ALA A 60 25.43 8.17 -14.33
C ALA A 60 25.75 7.03 -15.31
N LEU A 61 25.16 5.84 -15.10
CA LEU A 61 25.31 4.70 -16.02
C LEU A 61 24.66 4.95 -17.39
N TYR A 62 23.54 5.65 -17.42
CA TYR A 62 22.85 5.97 -18.67
C TYR A 62 23.64 7.00 -19.50
N GLU A 63 24.11 8.08 -18.87
CA GLU A 63 24.94 9.11 -19.52
C GLU A 63 26.28 8.55 -20.03
N GLN A 64 26.89 7.60 -19.30
CA GLN A 64 28.13 6.95 -19.71
C GLN A 64 27.93 6.07 -20.96
N ASN A 65 26.82 5.33 -21.04
CA ASN A 65 26.52 4.48 -22.19
C ASN A 65 26.23 5.28 -23.48
N GLU A 66 25.54 6.42 -23.39
CA GLU A 66 25.30 7.27 -24.56
C GLU A 66 26.60 7.91 -25.09
N ARG A 67 27.50 8.33 -24.19
CA ARG A 67 28.83 8.85 -24.59
C ARG A 67 29.69 7.77 -25.26
N ASP A 68 29.68 6.55 -24.74
CA ASP A 68 30.45 5.43 -25.29
C ASP A 68 29.97 5.02 -26.69
N GLU A 69 28.65 5.04 -26.93
CA GLU A 69 28.07 4.73 -28.24
C GLU A 69 28.36 5.84 -29.26
N ALA A 70 28.23 7.11 -28.87
CA ALA A 70 28.62 8.24 -29.72
C ALA A 70 30.12 8.19 -30.10
N TRP A 71 30.98 7.82 -29.15
CA TRP A 71 32.42 7.65 -29.39
C TRP A 71 32.72 6.50 -30.36
N ARG A 72 32.02 5.35 -30.24
CA ARG A 72 32.16 4.22 -31.18
C ARG A 72 31.72 4.57 -32.59
N GLN A 73 30.62 5.30 -32.74
CA GLN A 73 30.15 5.73 -34.06
C GLN A 73 31.12 6.72 -34.71
N TRP A 74 31.64 7.68 -33.93
CA TRP A 74 32.63 8.64 -34.41
C TRP A 74 33.95 8.00 -34.83
N THR A 75 34.49 7.07 -34.02
CA THR A 75 35.73 6.35 -34.33
C THR A 75 35.60 5.44 -35.55
N THR A 76 34.42 4.80 -35.75
CA THR A 76 34.13 4.02 -36.96
C THR A 76 34.11 4.90 -38.20
N HIS A 77 33.50 6.09 -38.12
CA HIS A 77 33.46 7.05 -39.23
C HIS A 77 34.88 7.51 -39.62
N ILE A 78 35.75 7.81 -38.64
CA ILE A 78 37.16 8.16 -38.89
C ILE A 78 37.91 7.02 -39.57
N ALA A 79 37.70 5.77 -39.14
CA ALA A 79 38.38 4.61 -39.72
C ALA A 79 38.01 4.40 -41.19
N ILE A 80 36.73 4.55 -41.54
CA ILE A 80 36.23 4.47 -42.92
C ILE A 80 36.88 5.57 -43.78
N ASN A 81 36.87 6.82 -43.32
CA ASN A 81 37.45 7.93 -44.07
C ASN A 81 38.96 7.76 -44.29
N ARG A 82 39.69 7.21 -43.30
CA ARG A 82 41.11 6.92 -43.44
C ARG A 82 41.39 5.79 -44.43
N ALA A 83 40.55 4.76 -44.48
CA ALA A 83 40.65 3.69 -45.47
C ALA A 83 40.44 4.21 -46.90
N HIS A 84 39.46 5.11 -47.10
CA HIS A 84 39.23 5.76 -48.39
C HIS A 84 40.41 6.66 -48.82
N ALA A 85 40.99 7.43 -47.90
CA ALA A 85 42.16 8.26 -48.19
C ALA A 85 43.38 7.41 -48.61
N ASN A 86 43.63 6.29 -47.91
CA ASN A 86 44.72 5.38 -48.25
C ASN A 86 44.53 4.71 -49.62
N ALA A 87 43.29 4.32 -49.96
CA ALA A 87 42.98 3.76 -51.27
C ALA A 87 43.24 4.76 -52.42
N ARG A 88 42.94 6.06 -52.20
CA ARG A 88 43.26 7.12 -53.17
C ARG A 88 44.77 7.29 -53.37
N HIS A 89 45.56 7.26 -52.30
CA HIS A 89 47.02 7.36 -52.40
C HIS A 89 47.67 6.14 -53.08
N ALA A 90 47.15 4.93 -52.84
CA ALA A 90 47.67 3.72 -53.48
C ALA A 90 47.51 3.73 -55.02
N ASN A 91 46.45 4.36 -55.53
CA ASN A 91 46.25 4.50 -56.98
C ASN A 91 47.17 5.54 -57.61
N VAL A 92 47.47 6.65 -56.93
CA VAL A 92 48.40 7.69 -57.43
C VAL A 92 49.84 7.16 -57.55
N SER A 93 50.26 6.27 -56.65
CA SER A 93 51.58 5.63 -56.70
C SER A 93 51.74 4.62 -57.85
N ARG A 94 50.63 4.14 -58.43
CA ARG A 94 50.65 3.18 -59.55
C ARG A 94 50.82 3.88 -60.90
N GLU A 95 50.40 5.14 -61.02
CA GLU A 95 50.50 5.92 -62.27
C GLU A 95 51.87 6.60 -62.48
N THR A 96 52.73 6.66 -61.45
CA THR A 96 54.03 7.35 -61.52
C THR A 96 55.23 6.41 -61.66
N GLY A 97 55.03 5.09 -61.65
CA GLY A 97 56.07 4.08 -61.61
C GLY A 97 56.22 3.23 -62.88
N ALA A 98 56.26 3.83 -64.07
CA ALA A 98 56.64 3.12 -65.30
C ALA A 98 57.25 4.07 -66.34
N SER A 99 58.49 4.50 -66.09
CA SER A 99 59.35 5.10 -67.13
C SER A 99 60.64 4.31 -67.19
N GLY A 100 60.71 3.41 -68.16
CA GLY A 100 61.84 2.48 -68.37
C GLY A 100 61.81 1.86 -69.76
N SER A 101 62.18 2.67 -70.76
CA SER A 101 62.88 2.33 -72.02
C SER A 101 62.80 0.88 -72.54
N VAL A 102 62.10 0.66 -73.66
CA VAL A 102 62.65 0.00 -74.88
C VAL A 102 61.88 0.51 -76.11
N ALA A 103 62.63 0.93 -77.15
CA ALA A 103 62.12 1.41 -78.42
C ALA A 103 61.82 0.26 -79.41
N SER A 104 61.09 0.61 -80.48
CA SER A 104 60.83 -0.11 -81.75
C SER A 104 59.67 -1.12 -81.80
N ASN A 105 58.48 -0.65 -82.20
CA ASN A 105 57.87 -0.99 -83.50
C ASN A 105 56.59 -0.17 -83.71
N ALA A 106 56.68 0.84 -84.57
CA ALA A 106 55.55 1.64 -85.00
C ALA A 106 54.78 0.90 -86.09
N THR A 107 53.45 0.78 -85.94
CA THR A 107 52.43 1.29 -86.90
C THR A 107 51.03 0.63 -86.82
N ASN A 108 50.74 -0.28 -85.88
CA ASN A 108 49.38 -0.85 -85.74
C ASN A 108 48.70 -0.68 -84.35
N GLU A 109 49.28 0.09 -83.41
CA GLU A 109 48.75 0.20 -82.03
C GLU A 109 47.94 1.48 -81.72
N ALA A 110 47.79 2.40 -82.68
CA ALA A 110 47.14 3.68 -82.41
C ALA A 110 45.61 3.58 -82.23
N THR A 111 44.96 2.58 -82.83
CA THR A 111 43.51 2.35 -82.67
C THR A 111 43.16 1.52 -81.42
N SER A 112 44.09 0.68 -80.92
CA SER A 112 43.85 -0.15 -79.73
C SER A 112 43.91 0.65 -78.42
N ARG A 113 44.78 1.67 -78.34
CA ARG A 113 44.92 2.49 -77.13
C ARG A 113 43.79 3.50 -76.93
N ASP A 114 43.15 3.94 -78.01
CA ASP A 114 42.01 4.86 -77.92
C ASP A 114 40.70 4.13 -77.55
N ASP A 115 40.56 2.85 -77.93
CA ASP A 115 39.46 2.01 -77.47
C ASP A 115 39.60 1.63 -75.99
N GLU A 116 40.81 1.30 -75.52
CA GLU A 116 41.09 1.06 -74.09
C GLU A 116 40.81 2.29 -73.21
N ARG A 117 41.18 3.49 -73.68
CA ARG A 117 40.90 4.75 -72.97
C ARG A 117 39.41 5.09 -72.92
N ARG A 118 38.64 4.67 -73.94
CA ARG A 118 37.19 4.84 -73.95
C ARG A 118 36.50 3.85 -73.01
N THR A 119 36.95 2.59 -72.95
CA THR A 119 36.43 1.62 -71.98
C THR A 119 36.73 2.05 -70.55
N ASP A 120 37.97 2.48 -70.24
CA ASP A 120 38.32 2.98 -68.90
C ASP A 120 37.51 4.21 -68.48
N ARG A 121 37.21 5.11 -69.43
CA ARG A 121 36.40 6.30 -69.15
C ARG A 121 34.94 5.94 -68.87
N ASN A 122 34.36 5.05 -69.67
CA ASN A 122 33.00 4.57 -69.48
C ASN A 122 32.86 3.77 -68.18
N GLU A 123 33.88 3.00 -67.81
CA GLU A 123 33.90 2.28 -66.52
C GLU A 123 33.95 3.24 -65.33
N ARG A 124 34.81 4.27 -65.40
CA ARG A 124 34.90 5.32 -64.36
C ARG A 124 33.63 6.15 -64.25
N GLU A 125 32.98 6.49 -65.36
CA GLU A 125 31.68 7.17 -65.35
C GLU A 125 30.59 6.25 -64.75
N SER A 126 30.60 4.95 -65.06
CA SER A 126 29.66 4.01 -64.43
C SER A 126 29.92 3.81 -62.92
N GLU A 127 31.17 3.87 -62.47
CA GLU A 127 31.51 3.80 -61.05
C GLU A 127 31.10 5.08 -60.31
N ALA A 128 31.26 6.25 -60.93
CA ALA A 128 30.78 7.51 -60.38
C ALA A 128 29.25 7.51 -60.22
N ASP A 129 28.51 6.99 -61.21
CA ASP A 129 27.06 6.89 -61.12
C ASP A 129 26.60 5.85 -60.08
N ARG A 130 27.32 4.72 -59.95
CA ARG A 130 27.05 3.72 -58.90
C ARG A 130 27.31 4.26 -57.51
N THR A 131 28.39 5.01 -57.31
CA THR A 131 28.72 5.61 -56.01
C THR A 131 27.75 6.71 -55.64
N LYS A 132 27.30 7.52 -56.60
CA LYS A 132 26.25 8.53 -56.39
C LYS A 132 24.91 7.87 -56.02
N THR A 133 24.50 6.85 -56.76
CA THR A 133 23.26 6.09 -56.47
C THR A 133 23.31 5.43 -55.10
N ALA A 134 24.47 4.88 -54.71
CA ALA A 134 24.67 4.30 -53.38
C ALA A 134 24.63 5.36 -52.26
N MET A 135 25.18 6.55 -52.51
CA MET A 135 25.13 7.68 -51.56
C MET A 135 23.70 8.18 -51.37
N ASP A 136 22.94 8.32 -52.46
CA ASP A 136 21.55 8.78 -52.43
C ASP A 136 20.65 7.75 -51.71
N ALA A 137 20.85 6.46 -51.98
CA ALA A 137 20.14 5.38 -51.28
C ALA A 137 20.48 5.36 -49.77
N TRP A 138 21.75 5.57 -49.41
CA TRP A 138 22.16 5.68 -48.02
C TRP A 138 21.57 6.91 -47.32
N GLN A 139 21.53 8.06 -48.01
CA GLN A 139 20.89 9.28 -47.49
C GLN A 139 19.39 9.08 -47.26
N GLN A 140 18.69 8.43 -48.18
CA GLN A 140 17.27 8.08 -48.00
C GLN A 140 17.06 7.13 -46.82
N GLN A 141 17.92 6.12 -46.68
CA GLN A 141 17.84 5.17 -45.57
C GLN A 141 18.10 5.84 -44.21
N LEU A 142 19.00 6.83 -44.17
CA LEU A 142 19.24 7.65 -42.98
C LEU A 142 18.02 8.53 -42.65
N LEU A 143 17.41 9.15 -43.66
CA LEU A 143 16.23 9.99 -43.49
C LEU A 143 15.04 9.18 -42.95
N ASP A 144 14.78 7.99 -43.50
CA ASP A 144 13.72 7.09 -43.04
C ASP A 144 13.95 6.63 -41.60
N ARG A 145 15.21 6.36 -41.24
CA ARG A 145 15.56 5.96 -39.87
C ARG A 145 15.34 7.10 -38.88
N LEU A 146 15.69 8.34 -39.26
CA LEU A 146 15.42 9.55 -38.48
C LEU A 146 13.92 9.79 -38.33
N MET A 147 13.15 9.68 -39.42
CA MET A 147 11.70 9.83 -39.39
C MET A 147 11.02 8.76 -38.53
N GLN A 148 11.50 7.52 -38.55
CA GLN A 148 11.00 6.45 -37.66
C GLN A 148 11.35 6.70 -36.18
N GLN A 149 12.50 7.29 -35.88
CA GLN A 149 12.85 7.67 -34.50
C GLN A 149 11.99 8.83 -33.99
N VAL A 150 11.68 9.81 -34.84
CA VAL A 150 10.84 10.97 -34.49
C VAL A 150 9.35 10.63 -34.43
N ALA A 151 8.89 9.55 -35.08
CA ALA A 151 7.50 9.09 -35.04
C ALA A 151 7.14 8.16 -33.86
N ARG A 152 8.13 7.56 -33.17
CA ARG A 152 7.92 6.74 -31.96
C ARG A 152 7.49 7.48 -30.66
N PRO A 153 7.80 8.76 -30.39
CA PRO A 153 7.54 9.39 -29.10
C PRO A 153 6.05 9.70 -28.84
N ALA A 154 5.17 9.65 -29.85
CA ALA A 154 3.74 9.89 -29.65
C ALA A 154 3.02 8.69 -29.00
N ALA A 155 3.39 7.46 -29.34
CA ALA A 155 2.74 6.26 -28.78
C ALA A 155 3.25 5.92 -27.37
N ASP A 156 4.53 6.19 -27.10
CA ASP A 156 5.12 5.91 -25.78
C ASP A 156 4.69 6.94 -24.74
N THR A 157 4.40 8.18 -25.15
CA THR A 157 3.90 9.22 -24.21
C THR A 157 2.47 8.97 -23.73
N ASP A 158 1.61 8.35 -24.53
CA ASP A 158 0.25 8.00 -24.09
C ASP A 158 0.24 6.78 -23.17
N ARG A 159 1.11 5.78 -23.41
CA ARG A 159 1.31 4.66 -22.48
C ARG A 159 1.87 5.10 -21.13
N LEU A 160 2.84 6.01 -21.14
CA LEU A 160 3.39 6.60 -19.90
C LEU A 160 2.32 7.34 -19.09
N LYS A 161 1.40 8.07 -19.75
CA LYS A 161 0.29 8.75 -19.06
C LYS A 161 -0.72 7.76 -18.46
N GLU A 162 -1.01 6.66 -19.14
CA GLU A 162 -1.90 5.60 -18.62
C GLU A 162 -1.29 4.89 -17.41
N ASP A 163 0.00 4.56 -17.46
CA ASP A 163 0.72 3.96 -16.34
C ASP A 163 0.83 4.91 -15.13
N GLU A 164 1.08 6.21 -15.37
CA GLU A 164 1.04 7.23 -14.33
C GLU A 164 -0.36 7.40 -13.73
N ALA A 165 -1.42 7.32 -14.53
CA ALA A 165 -2.79 7.41 -14.05
C ALA A 165 -3.15 6.21 -13.15
N ALA A 166 -2.80 5.00 -13.57
CA ALA A 166 -2.99 3.77 -12.80
C ALA A 166 -2.17 3.76 -11.50
N ALA A 167 -0.94 4.29 -11.52
CA ALA A 167 -0.12 4.45 -10.32
C ALA A 167 -0.73 5.44 -9.33
N ARG A 168 -1.26 6.57 -9.81
CA ARG A 168 -1.96 7.56 -8.98
C ARG A 168 -3.25 7.05 -8.38
N GLU A 169 -3.99 6.20 -9.10
CA GLU A 169 -5.20 5.57 -8.57
C GLU A 169 -4.88 4.59 -7.45
N LYS A 170 -3.89 3.70 -7.64
CA LYS A 170 -3.40 2.79 -6.59
C LYS A 170 -2.89 3.53 -5.37
N GLU A 171 -2.21 4.67 -5.56
CA GLU A 171 -1.73 5.49 -4.45
C GLU A 171 -2.89 6.13 -3.68
N LYS A 172 -3.92 6.64 -4.37
CA LYS A 172 -5.14 7.16 -3.73
C LYS A 172 -5.88 6.07 -2.95
N GLU A 173 -6.00 4.86 -3.52
CA GLU A 173 -6.63 3.73 -2.83
C GLU A 173 -5.86 3.35 -1.55
N LYS A 174 -4.53 3.30 -1.62
CA LYS A 174 -3.67 3.06 -0.44
C LYS A 174 -3.82 4.16 0.61
N GLN A 175 -3.86 5.42 0.19
CA GLN A 175 -4.05 6.55 1.12
C GLN A 175 -5.43 6.51 1.76
N GLN A 176 -6.49 6.19 1.01
CA GLN A 176 -7.83 6.02 1.56
C GLN A 176 -7.92 4.82 2.52
N ALA A 177 -7.26 3.71 2.20
CA ALA A 177 -7.20 2.54 3.08
C ALA A 177 -6.49 2.89 4.40
N LYS A 178 -5.33 3.55 4.34
CA LYS A 178 -4.59 4.03 5.52
C LYS A 178 -5.43 5.00 6.37
N GLN A 179 -6.11 5.96 5.75
CA GLN A 179 -6.98 6.90 6.47
C GLN A 179 -8.17 6.21 7.15
N LYS A 180 -8.77 5.20 6.48
CA LYS A 180 -9.87 4.42 7.07
C LYS A 180 -9.39 3.58 8.25
N GLU A 181 -8.22 2.96 8.14
CA GLU A 181 -7.61 2.18 9.21
C GLU A 181 -7.25 3.05 10.41
N GLU A 182 -6.58 4.19 10.19
CA GLU A 182 -6.23 5.14 11.24
C GLU A 182 -7.48 5.71 11.94
N LYS A 183 -8.53 6.02 11.18
CA LYS A 183 -9.80 6.48 11.75
C LYS A 183 -10.42 5.41 12.64
N ARG A 184 -10.45 4.15 12.19
CA ARG A 184 -10.98 3.01 12.96
C ARG A 184 -10.17 2.76 14.23
N GLU A 185 -8.84 2.86 14.17
CA GLU A 185 -7.99 2.70 15.34
C GLU A 185 -8.25 3.80 16.38
N ARG A 186 -8.40 5.05 15.94
CA ARG A 186 -8.77 6.18 16.81
C ARG A 186 -10.15 5.99 17.46
N GLU A 187 -11.12 5.46 16.73
CA GLU A 187 -12.46 5.15 17.26
C GLU A 187 -12.38 4.04 18.33
N LEU A 188 -11.68 2.94 18.04
CA LEU A 188 -11.46 1.85 19.01
C LEU A 188 -10.69 2.31 20.26
N ALA A 189 -9.74 3.24 20.11
CA ALA A 189 -8.99 3.80 21.25
C ALA A 189 -9.89 4.66 22.16
N ARG A 190 -10.79 5.46 21.58
CA ARG A 190 -11.77 6.25 22.34
C ARG A 190 -12.76 5.36 23.07
N GLU A 191 -13.27 4.32 22.40
CA GLU A 191 -14.15 3.32 22.99
C GLU A 191 -13.46 2.59 24.15
N LYS A 192 -12.19 2.18 23.96
CA LYS A 192 -11.36 1.60 25.03
C LYS A 192 -11.29 2.50 26.26
N GLU A 193 -11.08 3.81 26.06
CA GLU A 193 -11.00 4.78 27.16
C GLU A 193 -12.33 4.96 27.88
N THR A 194 -13.45 5.02 27.14
CA THR A 194 -14.80 5.10 27.72
C THR A 194 -15.11 3.86 28.56
N LEU A 195 -14.84 2.65 28.04
CA LEU A 195 -15.01 1.40 28.79
C LEU A 195 -14.17 1.38 30.06
N ARG A 196 -12.88 1.76 29.96
CA ARG A 196 -11.99 1.85 31.14
C ARG A 196 -12.52 2.78 32.22
N LYS A 197 -13.12 3.92 31.85
CA LYS A 197 -13.74 4.85 32.80
C LYS A 197 -14.94 4.20 33.49
N GLN A 198 -15.83 3.53 32.75
CA GLN A 198 -16.96 2.82 33.35
C GLN A 198 -16.51 1.76 34.37
N TYR A 199 -15.47 0.97 34.06
CA TYR A 199 -14.92 -0.01 35.01
C TYR A 199 -14.19 0.60 36.21
N THR A 200 -13.82 1.88 36.17
CA THR A 200 -13.14 2.54 37.31
C THR A 200 -14.10 2.71 38.50
N ASP A 201 -15.38 2.87 38.22
CA ASP A 201 -16.44 3.01 39.23
C ASP A 201 -16.93 1.65 39.76
N TRP A 202 -16.39 0.55 39.22
CA TRP A 202 -16.80 -0.80 39.57
C TRP A 202 -15.88 -1.43 40.61
N THR A 203 -16.46 -2.29 41.44
CA THR A 203 -15.72 -2.96 42.51
C THR A 203 -14.93 -4.13 41.92
N LEU A 204 -13.62 -4.14 42.13
CA LEU A 204 -12.78 -5.29 41.82
C LEU A 204 -13.14 -6.43 42.78
N TYR A 205 -13.82 -7.45 42.25
CA TYR A 205 -14.14 -8.70 42.91
C TYR A 205 -13.02 -9.70 42.58
N ARG A 206 -12.13 -9.96 43.54
CA ARG A 206 -10.94 -10.79 43.30
C ARG A 206 -11.22 -12.22 43.73
N ASP A 207 -11.18 -13.16 42.78
CA ASP A 207 -10.81 -14.54 43.11
C ASP A 207 -9.27 -14.58 43.24
N PRO A 208 -8.70 -14.85 44.43
CA PRO A 208 -7.26 -14.95 44.61
C PRO A 208 -6.62 -16.15 43.86
N ALA A 209 -7.39 -17.08 43.31
CA ALA A 209 -6.90 -18.27 42.61
C ALA A 209 -6.73 -18.12 41.09
N GLU A 210 -7.36 -17.12 40.44
CA GLU A 210 -7.40 -17.03 38.97
C GLU A 210 -6.56 -15.87 38.39
N ARG A 211 -6.02 -16.08 37.19
CA ARG A 211 -5.16 -15.14 36.42
C ARG A 211 -5.96 -14.00 35.76
N GLY A 212 -7.04 -13.56 36.39
CA GLY A 212 -8.00 -12.61 35.82
C GLY A 212 -8.48 -11.55 36.81
N ARG A 213 -9.22 -10.57 36.29
CA ARG A 213 -9.92 -9.55 37.09
C ARG A 213 -11.41 -9.72 36.89
N THR A 214 -12.13 -9.88 37.99
CA THR A 214 -13.59 -9.92 37.98
C THR A 214 -14.14 -8.62 38.53
N TYR A 215 -15.08 -8.01 37.83
CA TYR A 215 -15.69 -6.75 38.19
C TYR A 215 -17.14 -6.96 38.59
N ARG A 216 -17.54 -6.32 39.67
CA ARG A 216 -18.90 -6.34 40.19
C ARG A 216 -19.45 -4.92 40.26
N HIS A 217 -20.72 -4.76 39.91
CA HIS A 217 -21.40 -3.48 40.03
C HIS A 217 -21.38 -3.00 41.50
N PRO A 218 -21.12 -1.70 41.77
CA PRO A 218 -20.95 -1.19 43.13
C PRO A 218 -22.21 -1.31 43.99
N ASP A 219 -23.39 -1.25 43.38
CA ASP A 219 -24.67 -1.35 44.08
C ASP A 219 -25.06 -2.80 44.45
N VAL A 220 -24.23 -3.81 44.12
CA VAL A 220 -24.47 -5.17 44.62
C VAL A 220 -24.22 -5.22 46.12
N THR A 221 -25.27 -5.49 46.88
CA THR A 221 -25.19 -5.62 48.33
C THR A 221 -24.23 -6.76 48.71
N ALA A 222 -23.12 -6.44 49.37
CA ALA A 222 -22.18 -7.42 49.92
C ALA A 222 -22.67 -8.08 51.24
N SER A 223 -23.97 -7.97 51.54
CA SER A 223 -24.58 -8.40 52.79
C SER A 223 -24.69 -9.92 52.82
N LEU A 224 -23.90 -10.58 53.68
CA LEU A 224 -23.89 -12.05 53.85
C LEU A 224 -25.19 -12.64 54.41
N THR A 225 -26.16 -11.80 54.76
CA THR A 225 -27.47 -12.21 55.28
C THR A 225 -28.59 -12.05 54.26
N GLU A 226 -28.34 -11.36 53.15
CA GLU A 226 -29.33 -11.11 52.13
C GLU A 226 -29.13 -12.06 50.95
N GLN A 227 -30.25 -12.57 50.43
CA GLN A 227 -30.26 -13.26 49.16
C GLN A 227 -30.17 -12.21 48.05
N SER A 228 -29.26 -12.39 47.11
CA SER A 228 -29.08 -11.45 46.00
C SER A 228 -28.77 -12.21 44.72
N VAL A 229 -29.20 -11.64 43.59
CA VAL A 229 -28.86 -12.15 42.26
C VAL A 229 -28.20 -11.03 41.49
N TYR A 230 -26.99 -11.28 41.02
CA TYR A 230 -26.20 -10.26 40.33
C TYR A 230 -25.26 -10.90 39.32
N ALA A 231 -24.78 -10.12 38.37
CA ALA A 231 -23.78 -10.56 37.42
C ALA A 231 -22.41 -9.96 37.72
N THR A 232 -21.35 -10.64 37.30
CA THR A 232 -19.97 -10.14 37.34
C THR A 232 -19.28 -10.35 36.00
N ILE A 233 -18.34 -9.46 35.69
CA ILE A 233 -17.61 -9.48 34.42
C ILE A 233 -16.16 -9.88 34.69
N GLY A 234 -15.78 -11.07 34.24
CA GLY A 234 -14.41 -11.56 34.29
C GLY A 234 -13.61 -11.23 33.05
N MET A 235 -12.34 -10.86 33.23
CA MET A 235 -11.37 -10.63 32.16
C MET A 235 -10.09 -11.39 32.46
N GLU A 236 -9.62 -12.19 31.50
CA GLU A 236 -8.34 -12.90 31.62
C GLU A 236 -7.17 -11.98 31.24
N GLU A 237 -6.08 -12.03 32.02
CA GLU A 237 -4.86 -11.29 31.68
C GLU A 237 -4.20 -11.86 30.41
N GLY A 238 -3.87 -10.98 29.46
CA GLY A 238 -3.16 -11.35 28.23
C GLY A 238 -3.98 -12.13 27.20
N ARG A 239 -5.31 -12.26 27.38
CA ARG A 239 -6.20 -12.90 26.41
C ARG A 239 -7.35 -11.98 26.01
N PRO A 240 -7.63 -11.81 24.71
CA PRO A 240 -8.83 -11.12 24.28
C PRO A 240 -10.04 -12.00 24.63
N GLY A 241 -10.88 -11.53 25.53
CA GLY A 241 -12.03 -12.28 26.01
C GLY A 241 -12.61 -11.64 27.26
N VAL A 242 -13.93 -11.67 27.35
CA VAL A 242 -14.68 -11.21 28.49
C VAL A 242 -15.69 -12.30 28.82
N HIS A 243 -15.76 -12.66 30.09
CA HIS A 243 -16.69 -13.66 30.61
C HIS A 243 -17.74 -12.96 31.45
N LEU A 244 -18.98 -13.38 31.30
CA LEU A 244 -20.07 -12.96 32.17
C LEU A 244 -20.40 -14.12 33.09
N PHE A 245 -20.48 -13.85 34.38
CA PHE A 245 -20.92 -14.82 35.38
C PHE A 245 -22.21 -14.33 36.01
N LEU A 246 -23.18 -15.22 36.16
CA LEU A 246 -24.39 -14.96 36.93
C LEU A 246 -24.20 -15.60 38.30
N ASN A 247 -24.42 -14.81 39.35
CA ASN A 247 -24.16 -15.17 40.73
C ASN A 247 -25.47 -15.10 41.53
N VAL A 248 -25.72 -16.15 42.31
CA VAL A 248 -26.82 -16.21 43.27
C VAL A 248 -26.25 -16.39 44.65
N GLN A 249 -26.46 -15.38 45.48
CA GLN A 249 -26.13 -15.41 46.89
C GLN A 249 -27.34 -15.92 47.68
N TYR A 250 -27.14 -16.90 48.55
CA TYR A 250 -28.21 -17.49 49.36
C TYR A 250 -27.72 -17.89 50.76
N ALA A 251 -28.67 -17.99 51.70
CA ALA A 251 -28.37 -18.49 53.05
C ALA A 251 -28.33 -20.04 53.04
N PRO A 252 -27.25 -20.68 53.55
CA PRO A 252 -27.10 -22.14 53.50
C PRO A 252 -28.24 -22.91 54.18
N GLU A 253 -28.79 -22.33 55.26
CA GLU A 253 -29.92 -22.91 56.02
C GLU A 253 -31.20 -22.99 55.18
N GLN A 254 -31.34 -22.14 54.16
CA GLN A 254 -32.50 -22.12 53.28
C GLN A 254 -32.33 -23.07 52.09
N TRP A 255 -31.09 -23.37 51.67
CA TRP A 255 -30.82 -24.16 50.47
C TRP A 255 -29.60 -25.07 50.62
N MET A 256 -29.83 -26.36 50.90
CA MET A 256 -28.73 -27.33 50.97
C MET A 256 -28.28 -27.83 49.57
N ALA A 257 -29.16 -27.79 48.57
CA ALA A 257 -28.84 -28.18 47.19
C ALA A 257 -29.74 -27.47 46.18
N ILE A 258 -29.15 -26.60 45.35
CA ILE A 258 -29.81 -26.05 44.16
C ILE A 258 -29.60 -27.06 43.02
N ASP A 259 -30.70 -27.52 42.41
CA ASP A 259 -30.69 -28.43 41.26
C ASP A 259 -30.82 -27.66 39.93
N SER A 260 -31.68 -26.64 39.88
CA SER A 260 -31.85 -25.78 38.71
C SER A 260 -32.39 -24.41 39.10
N MET A 261 -32.34 -23.47 38.16
CA MET A 261 -32.93 -22.15 38.30
C MET A 261 -33.83 -21.86 37.12
N GLN A 262 -34.89 -21.10 37.37
CA GLN A 262 -35.83 -20.66 36.37
C GLN A 262 -36.05 -19.15 36.52
N LEU A 263 -35.67 -18.36 35.52
CA LEU A 263 -35.96 -16.94 35.47
C LEU A 263 -37.18 -16.69 34.59
N ARG A 264 -38.20 -16.09 35.18
CA ARG A 264 -39.40 -15.63 34.48
C ARG A 264 -39.27 -14.13 34.27
N ILE A 265 -39.39 -13.70 33.02
CA ILE A 265 -39.36 -12.29 32.64
C ILE A 265 -40.61 -12.06 31.82
N ASN A 266 -41.58 -11.34 32.39
CA ASN A 266 -42.93 -11.24 31.81
C ASN A 266 -43.51 -12.65 31.54
N ASP A 267 -43.93 -12.93 30.30
CA ASP A 267 -44.48 -14.24 29.90
C ASP A 267 -43.42 -15.27 29.44
N ARG A 268 -42.12 -14.92 29.49
CA ARG A 268 -41.03 -15.80 29.06
C ARG A 268 -40.39 -16.49 30.25
N THR A 269 -40.04 -17.75 30.05
CA THR A 269 -39.40 -18.60 31.05
C THR A 269 -38.08 -19.12 30.50
N TYR A 270 -37.01 -18.84 31.23
CA TYR A 270 -35.67 -19.34 30.97
C TYR A 270 -35.31 -20.31 32.08
N VAL A 271 -34.91 -21.54 31.73
CA VAL A 271 -34.52 -22.57 32.69
C VAL A 271 -33.10 -22.97 32.39
N TRP A 272 -32.27 -23.04 33.43
CA TRP A 272 -30.92 -23.55 33.31
C TRP A 272 -30.54 -24.36 34.53
N LYS A 273 -29.60 -25.28 34.31
CA LYS A 273 -29.03 -26.15 35.32
C LYS A 273 -27.54 -25.85 35.37
N PRO A 274 -27.01 -25.30 36.48
CA PRO A 274 -25.59 -25.02 36.56
C PRO A 274 -24.81 -26.35 36.53
N ASP A 275 -23.95 -26.52 35.53
CA ASP A 275 -23.12 -27.72 35.35
C ASP A 275 -22.07 -27.86 36.46
N TYR A 276 -21.61 -26.73 36.97
CA TYR A 276 -20.67 -26.63 38.08
C TYR A 276 -21.13 -25.51 39.01
N VAL A 277 -21.10 -25.82 40.30
CA VAL A 277 -21.60 -24.96 41.36
C VAL A 277 -20.44 -24.71 42.30
N GLU A 278 -19.73 -23.60 42.10
CA GLU A 278 -18.75 -23.14 43.08
C GLU A 278 -19.51 -22.75 44.34
N ARG A 279 -19.09 -23.31 45.48
CA ARG A 279 -19.64 -22.98 46.78
C ARG A 279 -18.54 -22.34 47.57
N GLU A 280 -18.35 -21.04 47.39
CA GLU A 280 -17.43 -20.32 48.26
C GLU A 280 -17.95 -20.44 49.70
N ALA A 281 -17.10 -20.99 50.57
CA ALA A 281 -17.23 -20.84 52.01
C ALA A 281 -16.40 -19.62 52.37
N PRO A 282 -16.98 -18.48 52.77
CA PRO A 282 -16.18 -17.52 53.50
C PRO A 282 -15.55 -18.24 54.70
N ALA A 283 -14.34 -17.84 55.08
CA ALA A 283 -13.51 -18.50 56.10
C ALA A 283 -14.24 -18.71 57.45
N ASP A 284 -15.34 -17.98 57.69
CA ASP A 284 -16.33 -18.26 58.72
C ASP A 284 -17.50 -19.05 58.13
N GLU A 285 -17.52 -20.36 58.38
CA GLU A 285 -18.37 -21.43 57.80
C GLU A 285 -19.91 -21.23 57.88
N ARG A 286 -20.42 -20.09 58.33
CA ARG A 286 -21.83 -19.90 58.71
C ARG A 286 -22.62 -18.84 57.93
N ARG A 287 -22.04 -18.11 56.98
CA ARG A 287 -22.63 -16.84 56.50
C ARG A 287 -22.56 -16.71 54.97
N ALA A 288 -23.69 -16.98 54.30
CA ALA A 288 -23.91 -16.97 52.84
C ALA A 288 -23.01 -17.88 51.98
N ARG A 289 -23.62 -18.44 50.94
CA ARG A 289 -22.95 -19.14 49.84
C ARG A 289 -23.26 -18.36 48.57
N VAL A 290 -22.27 -18.17 47.73
CA VAL A 290 -22.46 -17.67 46.36
C VAL A 290 -22.32 -18.85 45.43
N ILE A 291 -23.27 -18.98 44.49
CA ILE A 291 -23.17 -19.88 43.35
C ILE A 291 -23.02 -19.03 42.11
N GLY A 292 -21.84 -19.10 41.50
CA GLY A 292 -21.54 -18.47 40.22
C GLY A 292 -21.46 -19.52 39.12
N TRP A 293 -21.91 -19.16 37.91
CA TRP A 293 -21.61 -19.92 36.69
C TRP A 293 -21.45 -18.98 35.52
N GLN A 294 -20.69 -19.43 34.52
CA GLN A 294 -20.51 -18.69 33.28
C GLN A 294 -21.80 -18.69 32.48
N VAL A 295 -22.22 -17.51 32.01
CA VAL A 295 -23.45 -17.29 31.24
C VAL A 295 -23.31 -17.89 29.84
N GLY A 296 -24.20 -18.84 29.51
CA GLY A 296 -24.36 -19.41 28.17
C GLY A 296 -25.34 -18.62 27.29
N GLU A 297 -25.70 -19.16 26.13
CA GLU A 297 -26.55 -18.44 25.17
C GLU A 297 -27.98 -18.21 25.73
N THR A 298 -28.55 -19.20 26.42
CA THR A 298 -29.88 -19.09 27.03
C THR A 298 -29.92 -18.00 28.09
N GLU A 299 -28.90 -17.92 28.94
CA GLU A 299 -28.80 -16.89 29.98
C GLU A 299 -28.54 -15.51 29.35
N ARG A 300 -27.77 -15.41 28.26
CA ARG A 300 -27.61 -14.16 27.51
C ARG A 300 -28.95 -13.71 26.92
N GLU A 301 -29.75 -14.60 26.36
CA GLU A 301 -31.09 -14.28 25.85
C GLU A 301 -32.02 -13.80 26.98
N ALA A 302 -31.94 -14.45 28.15
CA ALA A 302 -32.67 -14.02 29.33
C ALA A 302 -32.27 -12.60 29.76
N LEU A 303 -30.97 -12.30 29.83
CA LEU A 303 -30.45 -10.98 30.19
C LEU A 303 -30.77 -9.90 29.14
N ARG A 304 -30.83 -10.23 27.85
CA ARG A 304 -31.36 -9.33 26.81
C ARG A 304 -32.83 -9.03 27.05
N THR A 305 -33.63 -10.05 27.33
CA THR A 305 -35.08 -9.88 27.62
C THR A 305 -35.30 -9.06 28.87
N LEU A 306 -34.38 -9.13 29.84
CA LEU A 306 -34.43 -8.34 31.06
C LEU A 306 -34.46 -6.83 30.77
N GLN A 307 -33.89 -6.35 29.66
CA GLN A 307 -33.89 -4.92 29.29
C GLN A 307 -35.29 -4.33 29.19
N ASP A 308 -36.27 -5.13 28.73
CA ASP A 308 -37.68 -4.75 28.57
C ASP A 308 -38.61 -5.39 29.63
N GLY A 309 -38.04 -6.10 30.61
CA GLY A 309 -38.79 -6.88 31.59
C GLY A 309 -39.12 -6.12 32.86
N ASP A 310 -40.41 -5.90 33.15
CA ASP A 310 -40.85 -5.19 34.35
C ASP A 310 -41.18 -6.13 35.52
N ASP A 311 -41.64 -7.35 35.22
CA ASP A 311 -41.87 -8.41 36.21
C ASP A 311 -40.85 -9.53 36.04
N VAL A 312 -39.93 -9.62 36.99
CA VAL A 312 -38.83 -10.58 36.97
C VAL A 312 -38.90 -11.44 38.21
N THR A 313 -39.19 -12.73 38.02
CA THR A 313 -39.26 -13.71 39.10
C THR A 313 -38.20 -14.77 38.89
N LEU A 314 -37.31 -14.92 39.88
CA LEU A 314 -36.39 -16.04 39.95
C LEU A 314 -37.02 -17.15 40.78
N ARG A 315 -37.20 -18.32 40.18
CA ARG A 315 -37.47 -19.57 40.86
C ARG A 315 -36.17 -20.34 41.04
N ILE A 316 -35.82 -20.65 42.27
CA ILE A 316 -34.72 -21.57 42.56
C ILE A 316 -35.33 -22.93 42.86
N ASN A 317 -34.88 -23.98 42.17
CA ASN A 317 -35.38 -25.34 42.35
C ASN A 317 -34.34 -26.17 43.10
N GLY A 318 -34.71 -26.67 44.27
CA GLY A 318 -33.97 -27.71 44.97
C GLY A 318 -34.56 -29.10 44.73
N LEU A 319 -34.00 -30.12 45.38
CA LEU A 319 -34.41 -31.52 45.19
C LEU A 319 -35.87 -31.79 45.63
N HIS A 320 -36.34 -31.10 46.67
CA HIS A 320 -37.66 -31.33 47.28
C HIS A 320 -38.49 -30.06 47.50
N HIS A 321 -37.94 -28.89 47.18
CA HIS A 321 -38.56 -27.59 47.45
C HIS A 321 -38.16 -26.60 46.34
N TYR A 322 -39.06 -25.68 46.01
CA TYR A 322 -38.76 -24.52 45.17
C TYR A 322 -39.21 -23.25 45.89
N GLU A 323 -38.56 -22.14 45.59
CA GLU A 323 -38.93 -20.81 46.10
C GLU A 323 -38.96 -19.84 44.92
N ASP A 324 -40.03 -19.05 44.85
CA ASP A 324 -40.19 -17.98 43.88
C ASP A 324 -39.85 -16.66 44.58
N ARG A 325 -38.93 -15.90 43.99
CA ARG A 325 -38.55 -14.57 44.46
C ARG A 325 -38.69 -13.58 43.31
N THR A 326 -39.54 -12.59 43.50
CA THR A 326 -39.58 -11.41 42.62
C THR A 326 -38.31 -10.59 42.88
N LEU A 327 -37.54 -10.33 41.82
CA LEU A 327 -36.37 -9.48 41.90
C LEU A 327 -36.80 -8.03 42.15
N SER A 328 -36.05 -7.33 42.98
CA SER A 328 -36.27 -5.89 43.17
C SER A 328 -35.88 -5.10 41.93
N ASN A 329 -36.47 -3.91 41.77
CA ASN A 329 -36.12 -3.00 40.66
C ASN A 329 -34.62 -2.66 40.64
N ASP A 330 -34.00 -2.55 41.82
CA ASP A 330 -32.56 -2.27 41.93
C ASP A 330 -31.71 -3.46 41.45
N GLU A 331 -32.09 -4.70 41.80
CA GLU A 331 -31.41 -5.90 41.28
C GLU A 331 -31.54 -6.01 39.76
N VAL A 332 -32.75 -5.77 39.23
CA VAL A 332 -33.00 -5.78 37.77
C VAL A 332 -32.16 -4.70 37.09
N LYS A 333 -32.11 -3.49 37.66
CA LYS A 333 -31.28 -2.39 37.15
C LYS A 333 -29.80 -2.76 37.13
N VAL A 334 -29.28 -3.32 38.22
CA VAL A 334 -27.87 -3.74 38.33
C VAL A 334 -27.54 -4.82 37.31
N LEU A 335 -28.41 -5.82 37.13
CA LEU A 335 -28.24 -6.86 36.11
C LEU A 335 -28.23 -6.26 34.69
N ARG A 336 -29.14 -5.32 34.38
CA ARG A 336 -29.18 -4.62 33.08
C ARG A 336 -27.89 -3.85 32.82
N GLN A 337 -27.48 -3.00 33.75
CA GLN A 337 -26.26 -2.21 33.63
C GLN A 337 -25.02 -3.10 33.48
N THR A 338 -25.04 -4.26 34.16
CA THR A 338 -23.94 -5.20 34.07
C THR A 338 -23.88 -5.91 32.73
N PHE A 339 -25.02 -6.35 32.22
CA PHE A 339 -25.10 -6.97 30.92
C PHE A 339 -24.77 -6.00 29.78
N GLU A 340 -25.22 -4.75 29.88
CA GLU A 340 -24.90 -3.69 28.91
C GLU A 340 -23.38 -3.44 28.82
N LEU A 341 -22.70 -3.27 29.97
CA LEU A 341 -21.25 -3.09 29.99
C LEU A 341 -20.52 -4.32 29.43
N TYR A 342 -21.03 -5.51 29.71
CA TYR A 342 -20.52 -6.75 29.16
C TYR A 342 -20.60 -6.79 27.63
N GLU A 343 -21.77 -6.49 27.04
CA GLU A 343 -21.94 -6.50 25.58
C GLU A 343 -21.05 -5.45 24.90
N GLN A 344 -20.95 -4.24 25.46
CA GLN A 344 -20.04 -3.20 24.94
C GLN A 344 -18.58 -3.68 24.97
N THR A 345 -18.17 -4.35 26.05
CA THR A 345 -16.79 -4.83 26.19
C THR A 345 -16.50 -6.04 25.29
N GLU A 346 -17.44 -6.97 25.14
CA GLU A 346 -17.33 -8.12 24.23
C GLU A 346 -17.23 -7.65 22.77
N GLN A 347 -18.05 -6.68 22.36
CA GLN A 347 -18.01 -6.08 21.03
C GLN A 347 -16.66 -5.41 20.75
N TRP A 348 -16.17 -4.57 21.68
CA TRP A 348 -14.88 -3.92 21.55
C TRP A 348 -13.72 -4.93 21.50
N SER A 349 -13.73 -5.94 22.36
CA SER A 349 -12.67 -6.96 22.40
C SER A 349 -12.64 -7.78 21.10
N THR A 350 -13.81 -8.13 20.56
CA THR A 350 -13.94 -8.82 19.27
C THR A 350 -13.43 -7.96 18.12
N ALA A 351 -13.77 -6.67 18.11
CA ALA A 351 -13.38 -5.74 17.04
C ALA A 351 -11.88 -5.41 17.07
N SER A 352 -11.29 -5.27 18.26
CA SER A 352 -9.89 -4.90 18.45
C SER A 352 -8.93 -6.10 18.46
N LYS A 353 -9.43 -7.30 18.77
CA LYS A 353 -8.63 -8.51 19.05
C LYS A 353 -7.59 -8.29 20.17
N ARG A 354 -7.84 -7.34 21.06
CA ARG A 354 -6.96 -6.97 22.18
C ARG A 354 -7.71 -7.11 23.52
N PRO A 355 -6.99 -7.40 24.63
CA PRO A 355 -7.57 -7.32 25.96
C PRO A 355 -7.82 -5.86 26.36
N LEU A 356 -8.85 -5.61 27.17
CA LEU A 356 -9.15 -4.26 27.67
C LEU A 356 -8.08 -3.77 28.66
N TYR A 357 -7.58 -4.69 29.48
CA TYR A 357 -6.49 -4.49 30.43
C TYR A 357 -5.17 -4.95 29.82
N GLU A 358 -4.46 -3.98 29.27
CA GLU A 358 -3.07 -4.01 28.78
C GLU A 358 -2.43 -2.68 29.17
#